data_AF-A0A9W6MD38-F1
#
_entry.id   AF-A0A9W6MD38-F1
#
_cell.length_a   1.000
_cell.length_b   1.000
_cell.length_c   1.000
_cell.angle_alpha   90.00
_cell.angle_beta   90.00
_cell.angle_gamma   90.00
#
_symmetry.space_group_name_H-M   'P 1'
#
loop_
_entity.id
_entity.type
_entity.pdbx_description
1 polymer ?
#
loop_
_entity_poly.entity_id
_entity_poly.type
_entity_poly.pdbx_seq_one_letter_code
_entity_poly.pdbx_strand_id
1 'polypeptide(L)'
;MSRRAWAAARAKALPPAEAASPLAKRVYDLRHACVSTWLNAGVPATQVAQWAGHSVEVLLRIYAKCIVGQDEAARRRISDALRET
;
A
#
# COMPACT_ATOMS: atom_id res chain seq x y z
N MET A 1 8.85 -17.40 -4.63
CA MET A 1 7.52 -18.02 -4.87
C MET A 1 7.30 -18.19 -6.37
N SER A 2 6.90 -19.37 -6.84
CA SER A 2 6.76 -19.64 -8.29
C SER A 2 5.48 -19.02 -8.86
N ARG A 3 5.48 -18.66 -10.16
CA ARG A 3 4.28 -18.13 -10.85
C ARG A 3 3.09 -19.09 -10.76
N ARG A 4 3.33 -20.40 -10.81
CA ARG A 4 2.27 -21.42 -10.68
C ARG A 4 1.65 -21.43 -9.29
N ALA A 5 2.48 -21.40 -8.23
CA ALA A 5 1.98 -21.32 -6.86
C ALA A 5 1.14 -20.06 -6.64
N TRP A 6 1.54 -18.93 -7.23
CA TRP A 6 0.77 -17.69 -7.18
C TRP A 6 -0.57 -17.78 -7.91
N ALA A 7 -0.58 -18.32 -9.13
CA ALA A 7 -1.81 -18.48 -9.91
C ALA A 7 -2.82 -19.37 -9.18
N ALA A 8 -2.35 -20.47 -8.58
CA ALA A 8 -3.18 -21.34 -7.77
C ALA A 8 -3.74 -20.63 -6.52
N ALA A 9 -2.90 -19.85 -5.83
CA ALA A 9 -3.35 -19.06 -4.68
C ALA A 9 -4.42 -18.03 -5.07
N ARG A 10 -4.26 -17.31 -6.19
CA ARG A 10 -5.25 -16.36 -6.70
C ARG A 10 -6.58 -17.04 -7.01
N ALA A 11 -6.54 -18.18 -7.70
CA ALA A 11 -7.75 -18.92 -8.06
C ALA A 11 -8.51 -19.42 -6.82
N LYS A 12 -7.82 -19.65 -5.70
CA LYS A 12 -8.44 -20.07 -4.44
C LYS A 12 -8.98 -18.90 -3.61
N ALA A 13 -8.32 -17.74 -3.64
CA ALA A 13 -8.61 -16.62 -2.76
C ALA A 13 -9.59 -15.58 -3.35
N LEU A 14 -9.68 -15.47 -4.67
CA LEU A 14 -10.47 -14.44 -5.35
C LEU A 14 -11.73 -15.01 -6.00
N PRO A 15 -12.85 -14.26 -6.03
CA PRO A 15 -14.00 -14.59 -6.87
C PRO A 15 -13.59 -14.76 -8.35
N PRO A 16 -14.31 -15.57 -9.15
CA PRO A 16 -13.93 -15.85 -10.54
C PRO A 16 -13.73 -14.60 -11.41
N ALA A 17 -14.60 -13.59 -11.23
CA ALA A 17 -14.50 -12.31 -11.93
C ALA A 17 -13.21 -11.54 -11.56
N GLU A 18 -12.83 -11.54 -10.28
CA GLU A 18 -11.61 -10.88 -9.81
C GLU A 18 -10.35 -11.66 -10.18
N ALA A 19 -10.41 -13.00 -10.17
CA ALA A 19 -9.31 -13.86 -10.60
C ALA A 19 -8.98 -13.67 -12.10
N ALA A 20 -10.00 -13.46 -12.93
CA ALA A 20 -9.88 -13.12 -14.35
C ALA A 20 -9.39 -11.68 -14.59
N SER A 21 -9.57 -10.79 -13.62
CA SER A 21 -9.10 -9.40 -13.71
C SER A 21 -7.58 -9.27 -13.54
N PRO A 22 -6.99 -8.08 -13.83
CA PRO A 22 -5.60 -7.77 -13.52
C PRO A 22 -5.26 -7.72 -12.02
N LEU A 23 -6.25 -7.80 -11.12
CA LEU A 23 -6.04 -7.70 -9.67
C LEU A 23 -5.05 -8.76 -9.17
N ALA A 24 -4.01 -8.34 -8.45
CA ALA A 24 -2.99 -9.23 -7.91
C ALA A 24 -2.31 -10.13 -8.97
N LYS A 25 -2.31 -9.75 -10.26
CA LYS A 25 -1.75 -10.56 -11.37
C LYS A 25 -0.29 -10.96 -11.12
N ARG A 26 0.48 -10.08 -10.49
CA ARG A 26 1.86 -10.34 -10.04
C ARG A 26 1.90 -10.44 -8.53
N VAL A 27 2.80 -11.27 -8.04
CA VAL A 27 3.08 -11.44 -6.60
C VAL A 27 3.33 -10.09 -5.90
N TYR A 28 4.06 -9.21 -6.58
CA TYR A 28 4.41 -7.89 -6.05
C TYR A 28 3.25 -6.89 -6.00
N ASP A 29 2.14 -7.15 -6.70
CA ASP A 29 1.00 -6.21 -6.73
C ASP A 29 0.35 -6.10 -5.34
N LEU A 30 0.26 -7.19 -4.58
CA LEU A 30 -0.27 -7.14 -3.20
C LEU A 30 0.67 -6.37 -2.25
N ARG A 31 1.98 -6.49 -2.43
CA ARG A 31 2.95 -5.71 -1.64
C ARG A 31 2.78 -4.22 -1.92
N HIS A 32 2.63 -3.84 -3.20
CA HIS A 32 2.37 -2.46 -3.58
C HIS A 32 1.04 -1.94 -3.03
N ALA A 33 -0.03 -2.75 -3.09
CA ALA A 33 -1.33 -2.39 -2.53
C ALA A 33 -1.25 -2.18 -1.01
N CYS A 34 -0.58 -3.07 -0.29
CA CYS A 34 -0.41 -2.97 1.15
C CYS A 34 0.36 -1.70 1.56
N VAL A 35 1.52 -1.46 0.93
CA VAL A 35 2.37 -0.29 1.25
C VAL A 35 1.66 1.03 0.91
N SER A 36 1.04 1.12 -0.26
CA SER A 36 0.27 2.32 -0.64
C SER A 36 -0.94 2.55 0.27
N THR A 37 -1.61 1.49 0.73
CA THR A 37 -2.73 1.60 1.68
C THR A 37 -2.27 2.15 3.03
N TRP A 38 -1.17 1.65 3.60
CA TRP A 38 -0.65 2.16 4.86
C TRP A 38 -0.21 3.63 4.76
N LEU A 39 0.47 4.00 3.69
CA LEU A 39 0.82 5.39 3.43
C LEU A 39 -0.44 6.26 3.29
N ASN A 40 -1.45 5.76 2.58
CA ASN A 40 -2.70 6.49 2.39
C ASN A 40 -3.51 6.67 3.67
N ALA A 41 -3.42 5.70 4.59
CA ALA A 41 -3.99 5.80 5.93
C ALA A 41 -3.26 6.82 6.83
N GLY A 42 -2.08 7.31 6.42
CA GLY A 42 -1.29 8.28 7.17
C GLY A 42 -0.24 7.66 8.09
N VAL A 43 0.06 6.37 7.92
CA VAL A 43 1.14 5.73 8.68
C VAL A 43 2.47 6.38 8.29
N PRO A 44 3.34 6.75 9.25
CA PRO A 44 4.63 7.36 8.95
C PRO A 44 5.47 6.51 7.99
N ALA A 45 6.09 7.18 7.00
CA ALA A 45 6.89 6.51 5.97
C ALA A 45 8.04 5.66 6.56
N THR A 46 8.63 6.09 7.67
CA THR A 46 9.66 5.33 8.40
C THR A 46 9.12 3.99 8.92
N GLN A 47 7.93 3.99 9.51
CA GLN A 47 7.27 2.79 10.02
C GLN A 47 6.86 1.83 8.90
N VAL A 48 6.30 2.38 7.81
CA VAL A 48 5.93 1.60 6.63
C VAL A 48 7.16 0.95 5.99
N ALA A 49 8.27 1.68 5.87
CA ALA A 49 9.53 1.15 5.33
C ALA A 49 10.06 -0.02 6.17
N GLN A 50 9.99 0.10 7.50
CA GLN A 50 10.35 -0.96 8.43
C GLN A 50 9.49 -2.22 8.23
N TRP A 51 8.16 -2.09 8.22
CA TRP A 51 7.26 -3.24 8.00
C TRP A 51 7.42 -3.85 6.62
N ALA A 52 7.66 -3.01 5.62
CA ALA A 52 7.92 -3.44 4.26
C ALA A 52 9.36 -3.89 4.03
N GLY A 53 10.22 -3.94 5.06
CA GLY A 53 11.58 -4.46 4.96
C GLY A 53 12.45 -3.81 3.87
N HIS A 54 12.29 -2.51 3.64
CA HIS A 54 13.12 -1.74 2.70
C HIS A 54 13.48 -0.36 3.28
N SER A 55 14.48 0.31 2.70
CA SER A 55 14.88 1.64 3.17
C SER A 55 13.78 2.69 2.92
N VAL A 56 13.80 3.77 3.70
CA VAL A 56 12.92 4.93 3.51
C VAL A 56 13.18 5.60 2.16
N GLU A 57 14.43 5.63 1.71
CA GLU A 57 14.80 6.13 0.38
C GLU A 57 14.09 5.34 -0.73
N VAL A 58 14.12 3.99 -0.67
CA VAL A 58 13.42 3.13 -1.63
C VAL A 58 11.91 3.37 -1.56
N LEU A 59 11.37 3.56 -0.36
CA LEU A 59 9.96 3.89 -0.17
C LEU A 59 9.61 5.20 -0.89
N LEU A 60 10.34 6.28 -0.62
CA LEU A 60 10.06 7.59 -1.22
C LEU A 60 10.23 7.55 -2.74
N ARG A 61 11.25 6.86 -3.26
CA ARG A 61 11.47 6.71 -4.71
C ARG A 61 10.30 6.01 -5.42
N ILE A 62 9.72 4.99 -4.80
CA ILE A 62 8.66 4.17 -5.41
C ILE A 62 7.27 4.74 -5.14
N TYR A 63 7.03 5.26 -3.93
CA TYR A 63 5.71 5.62 -3.43
C TYR A 63 5.49 7.11 -3.21
N ALA A 64 6.41 7.99 -3.65
CA ALA A 64 6.21 9.44 -3.62
C ALA A 64 4.84 9.84 -4.17
N LYS A 65 4.38 9.22 -5.26
CA LYS A 65 3.07 9.51 -5.87
C LYS A 65 1.87 9.18 -4.98
N CYS A 66 2.00 8.25 -4.03
CA CYS A 66 0.96 7.96 -3.04
C CYS A 66 0.98 8.98 -1.89
N ILE A 67 2.13 9.58 -1.63
CA ILE A 67 2.29 10.65 -0.64
C ILE A 67 1.78 11.98 -1.22
N VAL A 68 2.00 12.21 -2.53
CA VAL A 68 1.43 13.33 -3.29
C VAL A 68 -0.11 13.16 -3.37
N GLY A 69 -0.86 14.05 -2.72
CA GLY A 69 -2.32 13.95 -2.58
C GLY A 69 -2.79 13.68 -1.15
N GLN A 70 -1.86 13.45 -0.21
CA GLN A 70 -2.16 13.37 1.23
C GLN A 70 -2.42 14.74 1.87
N ASP A 71 -2.28 15.86 1.17
CA ASP A 71 -2.39 17.22 1.72
C ASP A 71 -3.70 17.45 2.48
N GLU A 72 -4.84 17.11 1.87
CA GLU A 72 -6.15 17.28 2.51
C GLU A 72 -6.35 16.34 3.72
N ALA A 73 -5.76 15.15 3.69
CA ALA A 73 -5.80 14.23 4.82
C ALA A 73 -4.87 14.72 5.95
N ALA A 74 -3.69 15.24 5.61
CA ALA A 74 -2.74 15.81 6.56
C ALA A 74 -3.30 17.07 7.23
N ARG A 75 -3.90 17.98 6.44
CA ARG A 75 -4.58 19.18 6.96
C ARG A 75 -5.72 18.84 7.91
N ARG A 76 -6.52 17.82 7.59
CA ARG A 76 -7.56 17.30 8.50
C ARG A 76 -6.97 16.78 9.80
N ARG A 77 -5.97 15.89 9.74
CA ARG A 77 -5.28 15.38 10.94
C ARG A 77 -4.70 16.51 11.81
N ILE A 78 -4.10 17.53 11.20
CA ILE A 78 -3.60 18.72 11.92
C ILE A 78 -4.75 19.48 12.57
N SER A 79 -5.82 19.75 11.81
CA SER A 79 -6.99 20.46 12.33
C SER A 79 -7.66 19.72 13.48
N ASP A 80 -7.73 18.39 13.44
CA ASP A 80 -8.35 17.58 14.48
C ASP A 80 -7.48 17.58 15.74
N ALA A 81 -6.15 17.41 15.60
CA ALA A 81 -5.21 17.50 16.71
C ALA A 81 -5.21 18.88 17.40
N LEU A 82 -5.43 19.97 16.64
CA LEU A 82 -5.53 21.33 17.18
C LEU A 82 -6.92 21.66 17.80
N ARG A 83 -7.95 20.82 17.57
CA ARG A 83 -9.27 20.98 18.20
C ARG A 83 -9.37 20.28 19.55
N GLU A 84 -8.49 19.32 19.81
CA GLU A 84 -8.45 18.56 21.07
C GLU A 84 -7.64 19.27 22.18
N THR A 85 -7.12 20.48 21.91
CA THR A 85 -6.47 21.39 22.86
C THR A 85 -7.36 22.58 23.21
#